data_AF-A0A2J5I5M3-F1
#
_entry.id   AF-A0A2J5I5M3-F1
#
_cell.length_a   1.000
_cell.length_b   1.000
_cell.length_c   1.000
_cell.angle_alpha   90.00
_cell.angle_beta   90.00
_cell.angle_gamma   90.00
#
_symmetry.space_group_name_H-M   'P 1'
#
loop_
_entity.id
_entity.type
_entity.pdbx_description
1 polymer ?
#
loop_
_entity_poly.entity_id
_entity_poly.type
_entity_poly.pdbx_seq_one_letter_code
_entity_poly.pdbx_strand_id
1 'polypeptide(L)'
;MASTEASVVLRSPDEWYTWFDNIRNIAKRNDVFECIDPSKEEEDLEAVIKKPKQPVLEDPEPNETKEQEASRLTRYTNQNTVYSLLEKNYRRQRTGLNAVDQAIRTSVDPCILNFIRNDESLYKSLCKLQERYKPTEDQYGEIILQRFKNACATPIKSTTVLQWINKVESAYFDCEAAELSEVTAKNAIKRILKATKTYDRDWTLQTEYYLTRNPSTVPEILRNLSLKVASKTSEKSSAAFATLNNQPDTGNKPKRSLPTCLCGSSHLPYFSSSCCSA
;
A
#
# COMPACT_ATOMS: atom_id res chain seq x y z
N MET A 1 12.17 10.70 6.87
CA MET A 1 11.29 10.83 5.71
C MET A 1 10.22 9.76 5.83
N ALA A 2 8.96 10.15 6.04
CA ALA A 2 7.86 9.19 6.09
C ALA A 2 7.66 8.64 4.67
N SER A 3 7.88 7.35 4.48
CA SER A 3 7.47 6.67 3.27
C SER A 3 5.95 6.76 3.21
N THR A 4 5.40 7.53 2.27
CA THR A 4 3.97 7.47 1.95
C THR A 4 3.71 6.09 1.37
N GLU A 5 3.42 5.12 2.24
CA GLU A 5 2.77 3.87 1.83
C GLU A 5 1.51 4.28 1.06
N ALA A 6 1.40 3.85 -0.18
CA ALA A 6 0.21 4.11 -0.99
C ALA A 6 -0.98 3.44 -0.29
N SER A 7 -1.73 4.23 0.48
CA SER A 7 -2.95 3.79 1.14
C SER A 7 -3.93 3.34 0.06
N VAL A 8 -4.29 2.06 0.07
CA VAL A 8 -5.37 1.52 -0.74
C VAL A 8 -6.66 2.15 -0.21
N VAL A 9 -7.36 2.90 -1.06
CA VAL A 9 -8.63 3.55 -0.70
C VAL A 9 -9.76 2.75 -1.33
N LEU A 10 -10.73 2.30 -0.54
CA LEU A 10 -11.92 1.62 -1.04
C LEU A 10 -12.87 2.63 -1.70
N ARG A 11 -13.03 2.51 -3.02
CA ARG A 11 -13.94 3.31 -3.86
C ARG A 11 -14.88 2.41 -4.66
N SER A 12 -14.39 1.26 -5.08
CA SER A 12 -15.13 0.30 -5.90
C SER A 12 -14.90 -1.15 -5.47
N PRO A 13 -15.77 -2.09 -5.91
CA PRO A 13 -15.67 -3.50 -5.54
C PRO A 13 -14.34 -4.17 -5.91
N ASP A 14 -13.62 -3.65 -6.91
CA ASP A 14 -12.36 -4.21 -7.36
C ASP A 14 -11.20 -3.98 -6.39
N GLU A 15 -11.33 -3.00 -5.49
CA GLU A 15 -10.37 -2.69 -4.44
C GLU A 15 -10.66 -3.46 -3.14
N TRP A 16 -11.82 -4.13 -3.05
CA TRP A 16 -12.32 -4.75 -1.83
C TRP A 16 -11.32 -5.70 -1.18
N TYR A 17 -10.79 -6.67 -1.92
CA TYR A 17 -9.91 -7.70 -1.34
C TYR A 17 -8.59 -7.11 -0.84
N THR A 18 -7.94 -6.28 -1.65
CA THR A 18 -6.68 -5.62 -1.26
C THR A 18 -6.88 -4.70 -0.06
N TRP A 19 -7.98 -3.93 -0.05
CA TRP A 19 -8.33 -3.06 1.05
C TRP A 19 -8.63 -3.86 2.32
N PHE A 20 -9.48 -4.88 2.23
CA PHE A 20 -9.90 -5.68 3.37
C PHE A 20 -8.74 -6.48 3.96
N ASP A 21 -7.81 -6.99 3.15
CA ASP A 21 -6.61 -7.65 3.65
C ASP A 21 -5.70 -6.67 4.41
N ASN A 22 -5.62 -5.41 4.00
CA ASN A 22 -4.91 -4.38 4.78
C ASN A 22 -5.58 -4.18 6.16
N ILE A 23 -6.91 -4.00 6.19
CA ILE A 23 -7.66 -3.84 7.44
C ILE A 23 -7.52 -5.08 8.35
N ARG A 24 -7.63 -6.29 7.78
CA ARG A 24 -7.41 -7.56 8.46
C ARG A 24 -6.00 -7.63 9.05
N ASN A 25 -4.97 -7.23 8.31
CA ASN A 25 -3.59 -7.22 8.81
C ASN A 25 -3.40 -6.23 9.97
N ILE A 26 -4.01 -5.04 9.90
CA ILE A 26 -3.99 -4.07 11.01
C ILE A 26 -4.69 -4.66 12.25
N ALA A 27 -5.84 -5.31 12.06
CA ALA A 27 -6.59 -5.94 13.14
C ALA A 27 -5.82 -7.11 13.79
N LYS A 28 -5.18 -7.97 12.97
CA LYS A 28 -4.34 -9.08 13.45
C LYS A 28 -3.11 -8.59 14.22
N ARG A 29 -2.44 -7.53 13.74
CA ARG A 29 -1.30 -6.92 14.47
C ARG A 29 -1.70 -6.40 15.86
N ASN A 30 -2.96 -5.99 16.01
CA ASN A 30 -3.50 -5.47 17.26
C ASN A 30 -4.23 -6.53 18.11
N ASP A 31 -4.32 -7.78 17.64
CA ASP A 31 -4.99 -8.89 18.34
C ASP A 31 -6.48 -8.62 18.61
N VAL A 32 -7.17 -8.05 17.61
CA VAL A 32 -8.59 -7.67 17.70
C VAL A 32 -9.44 -8.18 16.53
N PHE A 33 -8.86 -8.93 15.59
CA PHE A 33 -9.57 -9.38 14.38
C PHE A 33 -10.77 -10.28 14.71
N GLU A 34 -10.61 -11.19 15.68
CA GLU A 34 -11.67 -12.12 16.10
C GLU A 34 -12.90 -11.42 16.69
N CYS A 35 -12.76 -10.16 17.14
CA CYS A 35 -13.85 -9.34 17.66
C CYS A 35 -14.62 -8.59 16.55
N ILE A 36 -14.10 -8.56 15.32
CA ILE A 36 -14.63 -7.72 14.23
C ILE A 36 -14.73 -8.45 12.89
N ASP A 37 -14.52 -9.77 12.86
CA ASP A 37 -14.53 -10.55 11.63
C ASP A 37 -15.93 -10.55 11.00
N PRO A 38 -16.14 -9.86 9.86
CA PRO A 38 -17.45 -9.78 9.22
C PRO A 38 -17.89 -11.11 8.58
N SER A 39 -17.02 -12.13 8.58
CA SER A 39 -17.34 -13.46 8.06
C SER A 39 -18.08 -14.33 9.09
N LYS A 40 -18.13 -13.91 10.36
CA LYS A 40 -18.82 -14.59 11.46
C LYS A 40 -20.11 -13.86 11.80
N GLU A 41 -21.09 -14.58 12.31
CA GLU A 41 -22.27 -13.99 12.93
C GLU A 41 -21.88 -13.23 14.20
N GLU A 42 -22.65 -12.19 14.57
CA GLU A 42 -22.34 -11.33 15.74
C GLU A 42 -22.24 -12.14 17.04
N GLU A 43 -22.98 -13.26 17.13
CA GLU A 43 -23.03 -14.18 18.26
C GLU A 43 -21.75 -15.03 18.41
N ASP A 44 -21.03 -15.27 17.31
CA ASP A 44 -19.82 -16.08 17.23
C ASP A 44 -18.53 -15.25 17.39
N LEU A 45 -18.66 -13.92 17.49
CA LEU A 45 -17.52 -13.04 17.71
C LEU A 45 -16.96 -13.22 19.12
N GLU A 46 -15.64 -13.15 19.22
CA GLU A 46 -15.03 -13.03 20.55
C GLU A 46 -15.54 -11.76 21.21
N ALA A 47 -16.15 -11.93 22.40
CA ALA A 47 -16.70 -10.81 23.13
C ALA A 47 -15.63 -9.75 23.34
N VAL A 48 -15.89 -8.54 22.85
CA VAL A 48 -15.08 -7.36 23.16
C VAL A 48 -14.93 -7.31 24.68
N ILE A 49 -13.69 -7.36 25.19
CA ILE A 49 -13.44 -7.42 26.63
C ILE A 49 -14.25 -6.30 27.29
N LYS A 50 -15.18 -6.67 28.18
CA LYS A 50 -15.93 -5.69 28.96
C LYS A 50 -14.96 -5.02 29.92
N LYS A 51 -15.14 -3.71 30.17
CA LYS A 51 -14.34 -3.00 31.16
C LYS A 51 -14.40 -3.77 32.49
N PRO A 52 -13.27 -4.23 33.04
CA PRO A 52 -13.29 -4.99 34.29
C PRO A 52 -13.81 -4.12 35.43
N LYS A 53 -14.49 -4.73 36.39
CA LYS A 53 -14.97 -4.05 37.59
C LYS A 53 -13.83 -3.92 38.59
N GLN A 54 -13.62 -2.72 39.11
CA GLN A 54 -12.63 -2.47 40.13
C GLN A 54 -12.99 -3.25 41.41
N PRO A 55 -12.09 -4.05 41.98
CA PRO A 55 -12.30 -4.70 43.27
C PRO A 55 -12.50 -3.65 44.35
N VAL A 56 -13.43 -3.93 45.25
CA VAL A 56 -13.67 -3.10 46.44
C VAL A 56 -13.19 -3.90 47.64
N LEU A 57 -12.44 -3.26 48.53
CA LEU A 57 -12.06 -3.88 49.79
C LEU A 57 -13.33 -3.97 50.65
N GLU A 58 -13.71 -5.19 51.02
CA GLU A 58 -14.83 -5.45 51.92
C GLU A 58 -14.55 -4.79 53.29
N ASP A 59 -15.60 -4.23 53.92
CA ASP A 59 -15.48 -3.64 55.25
C ASP A 59 -15.13 -4.72 56.30
N PRO A 60 -14.44 -4.35 57.40
CA PRO A 60 -14.16 -5.29 58.48
C PRO A 60 -15.39 -5.78 59.21
N GLU A 61 -15.43 -7.11 59.39
CA GLU A 61 -16.45 -7.75 60.22
C GLU A 61 -16.23 -7.40 61.70
N PRO A 62 -17.32 -7.20 62.48
CA PRO A 62 -17.21 -7.04 63.92
C PRO A 62 -16.54 -8.28 64.55
N ASN A 63 -15.42 -8.07 65.24
CA ASN A 63 -14.58 -9.12 65.86
C ASN A 63 -13.66 -9.90 64.89
N GLU A 64 -13.32 -9.33 63.74
CA GLU A 64 -12.31 -9.90 62.85
C GLU A 64 -10.98 -10.19 63.58
N THR A 65 -10.46 -11.40 63.45
CA THR A 65 -9.13 -11.76 63.95
C THR A 65 -8.03 -11.22 63.02
N LYS A 66 -6.82 -11.05 63.53
CA LYS A 66 -5.66 -10.62 62.71
C LYS A 66 -5.41 -11.53 61.50
N GLU A 67 -5.71 -12.83 61.63
CA GLU A 67 -5.58 -13.81 60.56
C GLU A 67 -6.67 -13.66 59.49
N GLN A 68 -7.90 -13.34 59.91
CA GLN A 68 -9.01 -13.01 59.00
C GLN A 68 -8.74 -11.69 58.26
N GLU A 69 -8.23 -10.66 58.95
CA GLU A 69 -7.82 -9.39 58.36
C GLU A 69 -6.72 -9.60 57.30
N ALA A 70 -5.68 -10.36 57.64
CA ALA A 70 -4.60 -10.69 56.71
C ALA A 70 -5.12 -11.46 55.48
N SER A 71 -6.09 -12.36 55.69
CA SER A 71 -6.74 -13.12 54.61
C SER A 71 -7.58 -12.22 53.70
N ARG A 72 -8.36 -11.29 54.25
CA ARG A 72 -9.12 -10.29 53.48
C ARG A 72 -8.21 -9.41 52.64
N LEU A 73 -7.16 -8.85 53.26
CA LEU A 73 -6.19 -8.01 52.56
C LEU A 73 -5.51 -8.79 51.42
N THR A 74 -5.14 -10.05 51.66
CA THR A 74 -4.55 -10.94 50.64
C THR A 74 -5.53 -11.23 49.50
N ARG A 75 -6.81 -11.47 49.78
CA ARG A 75 -7.84 -11.65 48.76
C ARG A 75 -8.00 -10.40 47.91
N TYR A 76 -8.05 -9.23 48.54
CA TYR A 76 -8.13 -7.94 47.85
C TYR A 76 -6.91 -7.67 46.97
N THR A 77 -5.68 -7.89 47.46
CA THR A 77 -4.46 -7.69 46.65
C THR A 77 -4.41 -8.63 45.45
N ASN A 78 -4.83 -9.88 45.61
CA ASN A 78 -4.95 -10.85 44.51
C ASN A 78 -6.00 -10.39 43.48
N GLN A 79 -7.19 -9.99 43.93
CA GLN A 79 -8.23 -9.45 43.06
C GLN A 79 -7.76 -8.19 42.31
N ASN A 80 -7.02 -7.30 42.99
CA ASN A 80 -6.52 -6.07 42.39
C ASN A 80 -5.40 -6.34 41.37
N THR A 81 -4.61 -7.40 41.57
CA THR A 81 -3.60 -7.87 40.61
C THR A 81 -4.29 -8.40 39.34
N VAL A 82 -5.32 -9.25 39.49
CA VAL A 82 -6.12 -9.74 38.36
C VAL A 82 -6.83 -8.60 37.63
N TYR A 83 -7.44 -7.68 38.36
CA TYR A 83 -8.07 -6.48 37.80
C TYR A 83 -7.09 -5.66 36.97
N SER A 84 -5.89 -5.40 37.48
CA SER A 84 -4.86 -4.62 36.78
C SER A 84 -4.44 -5.29 35.46
N LEU A 85 -4.33 -6.62 35.44
CA LEU A 85 -4.03 -7.40 34.23
C LEU A 85 -5.18 -7.29 33.21
N LEU A 86 -6.41 -7.49 33.65
CA LEU A 86 -7.60 -7.38 32.81
C LEU A 86 -7.79 -5.96 32.26
N GLU A 87 -7.53 -4.93 33.08
CA GLU A 87 -7.65 -3.53 32.66
C GLU A 87 -6.60 -3.18 31.61
N LYS A 88 -5.37 -3.67 31.77
CA LYS A 88 -4.31 -3.50 30.78
C LYS A 88 -4.69 -4.15 29.45
N ASN A 89 -5.22 -5.38 29.48
CA ASN A 89 -5.68 -6.08 28.28
C ASN A 89 -6.86 -5.35 27.61
N TYR A 90 -7.84 -4.91 28.40
CA TYR A 90 -8.96 -4.09 27.93
C TYR A 90 -8.48 -2.82 27.21
N ARG A 91 -7.56 -2.06 27.83
CA ARG A 91 -7.01 -0.83 27.23
C ARG A 91 -6.26 -1.12 25.94
N ARG A 92 -5.50 -2.23 25.87
CA ARG A 92 -4.78 -2.67 24.67
C ARG A 92 -5.75 -2.98 23.53
N GLN A 93 -6.77 -3.81 23.77
CA GLN A 93 -7.76 -4.13 22.76
C GLN A 93 -8.54 -2.89 22.31
N ARG A 94 -8.94 -2.00 23.24
CA ARG A 94 -9.63 -0.76 22.89
C ARG A 94 -8.77 0.14 21.99
N THR A 95 -7.48 0.22 22.26
CA THR A 95 -6.51 0.93 21.40
C THR A 95 -6.43 0.29 20.02
N GLY A 96 -6.38 -1.04 19.97
CA GLY A 96 -6.39 -1.81 18.73
C GLY A 96 -7.64 -1.57 17.88
N LEU A 97 -8.82 -1.63 18.49
CA LEU A 97 -10.09 -1.36 17.82
C LEU A 97 -10.16 0.07 17.28
N ASN A 98 -9.70 1.06 18.05
CA ASN A 98 -9.63 2.44 17.59
C ASN A 98 -8.66 2.61 16.41
N ALA A 99 -7.53 1.89 16.39
CA ALA A 99 -6.59 1.91 15.28
C ALA A 99 -7.22 1.35 14.00
N VAL A 100 -8.02 0.28 14.11
CA VAL A 100 -8.77 -0.27 12.97
C VAL A 100 -9.87 0.68 12.51
N ASP A 101 -10.67 1.26 13.42
CA ASP A 101 -11.69 2.26 13.06
C ASP A 101 -11.08 3.45 12.33
N GLN A 102 -9.95 3.97 12.82
CA GLN A 102 -9.20 5.04 12.15
C GLN A 102 -8.73 4.59 10.76
N ALA A 103 -8.18 3.38 10.64
CA ALA A 103 -7.73 2.85 9.36
C ALA A 103 -8.88 2.82 8.35
N ILE A 104 -10.05 2.30 8.72
CA ILE A 104 -11.25 2.29 7.86
C ILE A 104 -11.65 3.71 7.47
N ARG A 105 -11.77 4.64 8.44
CA ARG A 105 -12.18 6.03 8.17
C ARG A 105 -11.23 6.78 7.23
N THR A 106 -9.95 6.46 7.26
CA THR A 106 -8.94 7.08 6.38
C THR A 106 -8.74 6.40 5.03
N SER A 107 -9.21 5.16 4.88
CA SER A 107 -8.99 4.32 3.70
C SER A 107 -10.27 4.00 2.94
N VAL A 108 -11.37 4.68 3.24
CA VAL A 108 -12.64 4.56 2.53
C VAL A 108 -12.97 5.90 1.89
N ASP A 109 -13.53 5.89 0.69
CA ASP A 109 -13.94 7.12 0.00
C ASP A 109 -14.91 7.96 0.85
N PRO A 110 -14.74 9.29 0.93
CA PRO A 110 -15.60 10.15 1.73
C PRO A 110 -17.11 10.01 1.43
N CYS A 111 -17.48 9.68 0.19
CA CYS A 111 -18.89 9.45 -0.17
C CYS A 111 -19.46 8.20 0.51
N ILE A 112 -18.61 7.19 0.73
CA ILE A 112 -18.95 5.92 1.37
C ILE A 112 -18.95 6.07 2.90
N LEU A 113 -18.12 6.95 3.46
CA LEU A 113 -18.12 7.20 4.91
C LEU A 113 -19.49 7.63 5.45
N ASN A 114 -20.27 8.35 4.65
CA ASN A 114 -21.64 8.71 5.02
C ASN A 114 -22.57 7.50 5.20
N PHE A 115 -22.30 6.40 4.49
CA PHE A 115 -23.07 5.16 4.58
C PHE A 115 -22.86 4.42 5.91
N ILE A 116 -21.66 4.51 6.49
CA ILE A 116 -21.28 3.85 7.75
C ILE A 116 -21.24 4.79 8.97
N ARG A 117 -21.65 6.05 8.79
CA ARG A 117 -21.42 7.12 9.79
C ARG A 117 -22.12 6.89 11.14
N ASN A 118 -23.29 6.25 11.12
CA ASN A 118 -24.17 6.12 12.28
C ASN A 118 -24.13 4.71 12.91
N ASP A 119 -23.14 3.89 12.56
CA ASP A 119 -23.07 2.52 13.07
C ASP A 119 -22.54 2.47 14.49
N GLU A 120 -23.23 1.68 15.32
CA GLU A 120 -22.94 1.53 16.75
C GLU A 120 -21.66 0.73 17.00
N SER A 121 -21.27 -0.14 16.06
CA SER A 121 -20.10 -1.01 16.20
C SER A 121 -19.28 -1.07 14.90
N LEU A 122 -17.96 -1.22 15.09
CA LEU A 122 -17.00 -1.40 14.00
C LEU A 122 -17.33 -2.62 13.14
N TYR A 123 -17.85 -3.69 13.77
CA TYR A 123 -18.33 -4.89 13.10
C TYR A 123 -19.49 -4.58 12.15
N LYS A 124 -20.52 -3.84 12.60
CA LYS A 124 -21.65 -3.43 11.75
C LYS A 124 -21.19 -2.62 10.53
N SER A 125 -20.23 -1.70 10.73
CA SER A 125 -19.62 -0.94 9.64
C SER A 125 -18.93 -1.85 8.62
N LEU A 126 -18.15 -2.84 9.08
CA LEU A 126 -17.46 -3.80 8.22
C LEU A 126 -18.43 -4.71 7.45
N CYS A 127 -19.49 -5.19 8.11
CA CYS A 127 -20.53 -6.00 7.46
C CYS A 127 -21.21 -5.23 6.33
N LYS A 128 -21.58 -3.96 6.56
CA LYS A 128 -22.17 -3.10 5.53
C LYS A 128 -21.24 -2.84 4.34
N LEU A 129 -19.95 -2.61 4.62
CA LEU A 129 -18.96 -2.46 3.55
C LEU A 129 -18.80 -3.77 2.78
N GLN A 130 -18.78 -4.92 3.47
CA GLN A 130 -18.70 -6.23 2.84
C GLN A 130 -19.92 -6.51 1.95
N GLU A 131 -21.13 -6.30 2.45
CA GLU A 131 -22.36 -6.50 1.70
C GLU A 131 -22.38 -5.70 0.39
N ARG A 132 -21.85 -4.47 0.42
CA ARG A 132 -21.90 -3.56 -0.73
C ARG A 132 -20.73 -3.72 -1.70
N TYR A 133 -19.53 -4.00 -1.20
CA TYR A 133 -18.30 -3.93 -2.01
C TYR A 133 -17.63 -5.28 -2.22
N LYS A 134 -17.93 -6.31 -1.43
CA LYS A 134 -17.40 -7.65 -1.70
C LYS A 134 -18.05 -8.18 -2.97
N PRO A 135 -17.31 -8.35 -4.07
CA PRO A 135 -17.87 -8.98 -5.26
C PRO A 135 -18.18 -10.45 -4.96
N THR A 136 -19.18 -10.97 -5.65
CA THR A 136 -19.37 -12.43 -5.76
C THR A 136 -18.20 -13.06 -6.52
N GLU A 137 -18.03 -14.37 -6.41
CA GLU A 137 -16.93 -15.09 -7.08
C GLU A 137 -16.93 -14.86 -8.59
N ASP A 138 -18.10 -14.93 -9.24
CA ASP A 138 -18.26 -14.64 -10.66
C ASP A 138 -17.92 -13.19 -11.02
N GLN A 139 -18.39 -12.23 -10.22
CA GLN A 139 -18.08 -10.82 -10.41
C GLN A 139 -16.59 -10.54 -10.22
N TYR A 140 -15.95 -11.21 -9.27
CA TYR A 140 -14.53 -11.06 -9.01
C TYR A 140 -13.69 -11.55 -10.20
N GLY A 141 -14.05 -12.70 -10.76
CA GLY A 141 -13.42 -13.22 -11.98
C GLY A 141 -13.52 -12.23 -13.14
N GLU A 142 -14.71 -11.66 -13.38
CA GLU A 142 -14.90 -10.65 -14.42
C GLU A 142 -14.11 -9.36 -14.14
N ILE A 143 -14.08 -8.89 -12.89
CA ILE A 143 -13.32 -7.69 -12.49
C ILE A 143 -11.83 -7.86 -12.80
N ILE A 144 -11.23 -8.98 -12.36
CA ILE A 144 -9.80 -9.25 -12.58
C ILE A 144 -9.49 -9.36 -14.06
N LEU A 145 -10.34 -10.07 -14.81
CA LEU A 145 -10.22 -10.23 -16.24
C LEU A 145 -10.30 -8.88 -16.98
N GLN A 146 -11.24 -8.01 -16.60
CA GLN A 146 -11.35 -6.66 -17.14
C GLN A 146 -10.14 -5.81 -16.78
N ARG A 147 -9.62 -5.92 -15.55
CA ARG A 147 -8.39 -5.23 -15.14
C ARG A 147 -7.21 -5.61 -16.03
N PHE A 148 -7.03 -6.90 -16.31
CA PHE A 148 -5.99 -7.38 -17.23
C PHE A 148 -6.21 -6.90 -18.67
N LYS A 149 -7.44 -7.05 -19.20
CA LYS A 149 -7.82 -6.57 -20.54
C LYS A 149 -7.54 -5.06 -20.69
N ASN A 150 -7.93 -4.26 -19.70
CA ASN A 150 -7.72 -2.82 -19.67
C ASN A 150 -6.24 -2.44 -19.52
N ALA A 151 -5.47 -3.17 -18.72
CA ALA A 151 -4.03 -2.96 -18.60
C ALA A 151 -3.33 -3.17 -19.95
N CYS A 152 -3.65 -4.24 -20.68
CA CYS A 152 -3.13 -4.47 -22.03
C CYS A 152 -3.66 -3.47 -23.08
N ALA A 153 -4.88 -2.96 -22.93
CA ALA A 153 -5.46 -1.99 -23.86
C ALA A 153 -4.93 -0.55 -23.67
N THR A 154 -4.38 -0.25 -22.48
CA THR A 154 -3.86 1.08 -22.17
C THR A 154 -2.66 1.42 -23.07
N PRO A 155 -2.67 2.54 -23.81
CA PRO A 155 -1.54 2.93 -24.65
C PRO A 155 -0.25 3.11 -23.83
N ILE A 156 0.83 2.48 -24.29
CA ILE A 156 2.12 2.53 -23.62
C ILE A 156 2.84 3.83 -23.99
N LYS A 157 3.22 4.62 -22.98
CA LYS A 157 4.06 5.81 -23.15
C LYS A 157 5.49 5.50 -22.71
N SER A 158 6.47 6.12 -23.37
CA SER A 158 7.90 5.92 -23.06
C SER A 158 8.26 6.29 -21.61
N THR A 159 7.59 7.27 -21.02
CA THR A 159 7.81 7.71 -19.65
C THR A 159 7.19 6.80 -18.59
N THR A 160 6.18 6.00 -18.95
CA THR A 160 5.41 5.16 -18.02
C THR A 160 5.47 3.68 -18.36
N VAL A 161 6.36 3.26 -19.25
CA VAL A 161 6.43 1.85 -19.70
C VAL A 161 6.72 0.88 -18.53
N LEU A 162 7.58 1.25 -17.58
CA LEU A 162 7.85 0.43 -16.40
C LEU A 162 6.62 0.31 -15.49
N GLN A 163 5.86 1.40 -15.32
CA GLN A 163 4.60 1.37 -14.57
C GLN A 163 3.56 0.50 -15.27
N TRP A 164 3.51 0.56 -16.61
CA TRP A 164 2.66 -0.29 -17.41
C TRP A 164 3.03 -1.77 -17.27
N ILE A 165 4.33 -2.11 -17.30
CA ILE A 165 4.83 -3.47 -17.07
C ILE A 165 4.33 -3.99 -15.72
N ASN A 166 4.56 -3.25 -14.63
CA ASN A 166 4.12 -3.65 -13.29
C ASN A 166 2.60 -3.83 -13.20
N LYS A 167 1.83 -2.94 -13.86
CA LYS A 167 0.36 -3.03 -13.88
C LYS A 167 -0.13 -4.29 -14.61
N VAL A 168 0.46 -4.60 -15.76
CA VAL A 168 0.11 -5.81 -16.53
C VAL A 168 0.54 -7.07 -15.80
N GLU A 169 1.73 -7.08 -15.21
CA GLU A 169 2.25 -8.21 -14.44
C GLU A 169 1.37 -8.52 -13.23
N SER A 170 1.06 -7.51 -12.41
CA SER A 170 0.16 -7.66 -11.27
C SER A 170 -1.22 -8.18 -11.70
N ALA A 171 -1.81 -7.61 -12.76
CA ALA A 171 -3.12 -8.05 -13.24
C ALA A 171 -3.09 -9.47 -13.83
N TYR A 172 -1.96 -9.91 -14.41
CA TYR A 172 -1.79 -11.28 -14.88
C TYR A 172 -1.72 -12.26 -13.70
N PHE A 173 -0.95 -11.95 -12.67
CA PHE A 173 -0.87 -12.80 -11.47
C PHE A 173 -2.21 -12.89 -10.74
N ASP A 174 -2.99 -11.80 -10.70
CA ASP A 174 -4.36 -11.84 -10.19
C ASP A 174 -5.23 -12.84 -10.99
N CYS A 175 -5.12 -12.85 -12.33
CA CYS A 175 -5.86 -13.79 -13.19
C CYS A 175 -5.41 -15.24 -13.00
N GLU A 176 -4.10 -15.46 -12.83
CA GLU A 176 -3.50 -16.78 -12.64
C GLU A 176 -3.89 -17.36 -11.29
N ALA A 177 -3.87 -16.56 -10.23
CA ALA A 177 -4.31 -16.96 -8.88
C ALA A 177 -5.82 -17.27 -8.82
N ALA A 178 -6.63 -16.65 -9.67
CA ALA A 178 -8.05 -16.93 -9.81
C ALA A 178 -8.37 -18.05 -10.82
N GLU A 179 -7.35 -18.72 -11.37
CA GLU A 179 -7.48 -19.84 -12.31
C GLU A 179 -8.41 -19.57 -13.51
N LEU A 180 -8.42 -18.33 -14.01
CA LEU A 180 -9.34 -17.92 -15.07
C LEU A 180 -8.97 -18.58 -16.41
N SER A 181 -9.81 -19.50 -16.87
CA SER A 181 -9.62 -20.27 -18.12
C SER A 181 -9.41 -19.40 -19.39
N GLU A 182 -9.94 -18.16 -19.41
CA GLU A 182 -9.75 -17.21 -20.51
C GLU A 182 -8.30 -16.72 -20.65
N VAL A 183 -7.57 -16.63 -19.53
CA VAL A 183 -6.22 -16.05 -19.44
C VAL A 183 -5.19 -17.17 -19.39
N THR A 184 -5.10 -17.96 -20.46
CA THR A 184 -3.98 -18.88 -20.63
C THR A 184 -2.69 -18.10 -20.90
N ALA A 185 -1.53 -18.63 -20.47
CA ALA A 185 -0.22 -18.01 -20.70
C ALA A 185 -0.03 -17.61 -22.18
N LYS A 186 -0.42 -18.48 -23.12
CA LYS A 186 -0.34 -18.21 -24.56
C LYS A 186 -1.22 -17.03 -24.99
N ASN A 187 -2.45 -16.92 -24.47
CA ASN A 187 -3.35 -15.82 -24.79
C ASN A 187 -2.90 -14.50 -24.16
N ALA A 188 -2.39 -14.55 -22.93
CA ALA A 188 -1.82 -13.40 -22.24
C ALA A 188 -0.62 -12.83 -23.01
N ILE A 189 0.32 -13.69 -23.43
CA ILE A 189 1.48 -13.32 -24.24
C ILE A 189 1.04 -12.63 -25.54
N LYS A 190 0.07 -13.20 -26.26
CA LYS A 190 -0.46 -12.58 -27.50
C LYS A 190 -1.03 -11.18 -27.25
N ARG A 191 -1.76 -10.98 -26.14
CA ARG A 191 -2.32 -9.67 -25.79
C ARG A 191 -1.24 -8.65 -25.43
N ILE A 192 -0.23 -9.08 -24.68
CA ILE A 192 0.93 -8.26 -24.31
C ILE A 192 1.69 -7.82 -25.57
N LEU A 193 2.01 -8.76 -26.46
CA LEU A 193 2.71 -8.46 -27.72
C LEU A 193 1.92 -7.51 -28.61
N LYS A 194 0.59 -7.68 -28.69
CA LYS A 194 -0.28 -6.74 -29.41
C LYS A 194 -0.19 -5.32 -28.84
N ALA A 195 -0.14 -5.19 -27.51
CA ALA A 195 0.02 -3.88 -26.86
C ALA A 195 1.41 -3.28 -27.13
N THR A 196 2.48 -4.07 -26.96
CA THR A 196 3.86 -3.61 -27.18
C THR A 196 4.15 -3.27 -28.63
N LYS A 197 3.43 -3.86 -29.60
CA LYS A 197 3.57 -3.54 -31.03
C LYS A 197 3.36 -2.07 -31.34
N THR A 198 2.46 -1.41 -30.61
CA THR A 198 2.19 0.04 -30.76
C THR A 198 3.31 0.91 -30.21
N TYR A 199 4.12 0.37 -29.31
CA TYR A 199 5.21 1.08 -28.63
C TYR A 199 6.58 0.82 -29.26
N ASP A 200 6.91 -0.45 -29.50
CA ASP A 200 8.18 -0.91 -30.05
C ASP A 200 7.91 -2.12 -30.96
N ARG A 201 7.64 -1.82 -32.23
CA ARG A 201 7.29 -2.81 -33.25
C ARG A 201 8.43 -3.81 -33.49
N ASP A 202 9.66 -3.32 -33.59
CA ASP A 202 10.83 -4.15 -33.91
C ASP A 202 11.12 -5.16 -32.79
N TRP A 203 11.06 -4.71 -31.53
CA TRP A 203 11.15 -5.62 -30.39
C TRP A 203 10.06 -6.69 -30.44
N THR A 204 8.81 -6.27 -30.67
CA THR A 204 7.67 -7.19 -30.66
C THR A 204 7.83 -8.28 -31.73
N LEU A 205 8.25 -7.92 -32.95
CA LEU A 205 8.49 -8.88 -34.03
C LEU A 205 9.65 -9.84 -33.69
N GLN A 206 10.74 -9.33 -33.11
CA GLN A 206 11.87 -10.15 -32.68
C GLN A 206 11.46 -11.14 -31.58
N THR A 207 10.67 -10.68 -30.60
CA THR A 207 10.12 -11.52 -29.53
C THR A 207 9.14 -12.56 -30.08
N GLU A 208 8.22 -12.18 -30.98
CA GLU A 208 7.31 -13.13 -31.65
C GLU A 208 8.09 -14.24 -32.35
N TYR A 209 9.15 -13.90 -33.10
CA TYR A 209 10.02 -14.88 -33.74
C TYR A 209 10.73 -15.78 -32.72
N TYR A 210 11.29 -15.23 -31.65
CA TYR A 210 11.94 -16.01 -30.59
C TYR A 210 10.98 -17.03 -29.96
N LEU A 211 9.73 -16.61 -29.69
CA LEU A 211 8.70 -17.45 -29.08
C LEU A 211 8.25 -18.63 -29.96
N THR A 212 8.46 -18.56 -31.29
CA THR A 212 8.20 -19.72 -32.16
C THR A 212 9.16 -20.88 -31.92
N ARG A 213 10.35 -20.60 -31.38
CA ARG A 213 11.42 -21.57 -31.15
C ARG A 213 11.58 -21.92 -29.68
N ASN A 214 11.25 -21.00 -28.78
CA ASN A 214 11.44 -21.16 -27.34
C ASN A 214 10.15 -20.75 -26.61
N PRO A 215 9.46 -21.68 -25.92
CA PRO A 215 8.35 -21.30 -25.06
C PRO A 215 8.87 -20.41 -23.91
N SER A 216 8.17 -19.32 -23.64
CA SER A 216 8.47 -18.42 -22.51
C SER A 216 7.21 -18.12 -21.71
N THR A 217 7.42 -17.55 -20.54
CA THR A 217 6.35 -17.14 -19.63
C THR A 217 6.05 -15.64 -19.75
N VAL A 218 4.89 -15.22 -19.26
CA VAL A 218 4.53 -13.79 -19.19
C VAL A 218 5.56 -12.97 -18.40
N PRO A 219 6.00 -13.37 -17.18
CA PRO A 219 7.02 -12.64 -16.43
C PRO A 219 8.34 -12.49 -17.18
N GLU A 220 8.77 -13.53 -17.92
CA GLU A 220 10.02 -13.49 -18.69
C GLU A 220 9.96 -12.46 -19.82
N ILE A 221 8.83 -12.40 -20.55
CA ILE A 221 8.64 -11.43 -21.64
C ILE A 221 8.63 -10.00 -21.10
N LEU A 222 7.93 -9.77 -19.98
CA LEU A 222 7.86 -8.46 -19.33
C LEU A 222 9.23 -8.03 -18.77
N ARG A 223 10.00 -8.96 -18.22
CA ARG A 223 11.39 -8.73 -17.79
C ARG A 223 12.31 -8.37 -18.96
N ASN A 224 12.19 -9.05 -20.09
CA ASN A 224 13.00 -8.74 -21.27
C ASN A 224 12.68 -7.35 -21.82
N LEU A 225 11.41 -6.94 -21.76
CA LEU A 225 11.00 -5.57 -22.11
C LEU A 225 11.59 -4.54 -21.12
N SER A 226 11.55 -4.81 -19.82
CA SER A 226 12.08 -3.88 -18.81
C SER A 226 13.59 -3.69 -18.94
N LEU A 227 14.34 -4.77 -19.23
CA LEU A 227 15.78 -4.71 -19.52
C LEU A 227 16.09 -3.83 -20.74
N LYS A 228 15.32 -3.96 -21.83
CA LYS A 228 15.46 -3.11 -23.02
C LYS A 228 15.17 -1.63 -22.72
N VAL A 229 14.14 -1.36 -21.93
CA VAL A 229 13.81 0.02 -21.52
C VAL A 229 14.97 0.61 -20.72
N ALA A 230 15.53 -0.16 -19.79
CA ALA A 230 16.66 0.26 -18.96
C ALA A 230 17.92 0.53 -19.80
N SER A 231 18.23 -0.30 -20.80
CA SER A 231 19.39 -0.09 -21.68
C SER A 231 19.24 1.20 -22.49
N LYS A 232 18.05 1.46 -23.07
CA LYS A 232 17.75 2.71 -23.79
C LYS A 232 17.88 3.96 -22.90
N THR A 233 17.55 3.86 -21.61
CA THR A 233 17.73 4.99 -20.67
C THR A 233 19.21 5.22 -20.32
N SER A 234 20.01 4.15 -20.20
CA SER A 234 21.45 4.25 -19.95
C SER A 234 22.21 4.83 -21.16
N GLU A 235 21.85 4.42 -22.37
CA GLU A 235 22.43 4.96 -23.61
C GLU A 235 22.16 6.46 -23.78
N LYS A 236 20.96 6.95 -23.41
CA LYS A 236 20.66 8.39 -23.43
C LYS A 236 21.44 9.18 -22.37
N SER A 237 21.70 8.57 -21.22
CA SER A 237 22.60 9.15 -20.20
C SER A 237 24.05 9.17 -20.66
N SER A 238 24.50 8.19 -21.46
CA SER A 238 25.85 8.15 -22.01
C SER A 238 26.02 9.10 -23.20
N ALA A 239 24.99 9.25 -24.05
CA ALA A 239 24.97 10.18 -25.17
C ALA A 239 24.99 11.66 -24.74
N ALA A 240 24.47 12.00 -23.54
CA ALA A 240 24.61 13.33 -22.95
C ALA A 240 26.05 13.65 -22.49
N PHE A 241 26.95 12.65 -22.46
CA PHE A 241 28.38 12.79 -22.19
C PHE A 241 29.27 12.50 -23.42
N ALA A 242 28.71 12.02 -24.53
CA ALA A 242 29.44 11.65 -25.75
C ALA A 242 29.63 12.83 -26.73
N THR A 243 30.03 13.98 -26.21
CA THR A 243 30.62 15.07 -27.02
C THR A 243 31.84 15.64 -26.29
N LEU A 244 32.73 14.77 -25.83
CA LEU A 244 34.04 15.19 -25.34
C LEU A 244 35.04 14.04 -25.46
N ASN A 245 35.57 13.81 -26.68
CA ASN A 245 37.00 13.56 -26.90
C ASN A 245 37.27 13.11 -28.34
N ASN A 246 37.59 14.09 -29.19
CA ASN A 246 38.73 14.01 -30.10
C ASN A 246 39.03 15.41 -30.66
N GLN A 247 39.71 16.23 -29.86
CA GLN A 247 40.73 17.17 -30.33
C GLN A 247 41.68 17.55 -29.18
N PRO A 248 42.97 17.78 -29.47
CA PRO A 248 44.04 17.81 -28.47
C PRO A 248 44.12 19.15 -27.72
N ASP A 249 44.69 19.05 -26.53
CA ASP A 249 44.90 20.07 -25.50
C ASP A 249 45.19 21.50 -26.00
N THR A 250 44.33 22.44 -25.60
CA THR A 250 44.78 23.74 -25.06
C THR A 250 43.89 24.09 -23.86
N GLY A 251 44.52 24.24 -22.70
CA GLY A 251 43.83 24.21 -21.41
C GLY A 251 42.90 25.40 -21.14
N ASN A 252 41.81 25.14 -20.41
CA ASN A 252 41.43 25.95 -19.24
C ASN A 252 40.30 25.30 -18.41
N LYS A 253 40.36 25.52 -17.09
CA LYS A 253 39.48 25.02 -16.02
C LYS A 253 38.05 25.61 -16.07
N PRO A 254 37.08 25.09 -15.27
CA PRO A 254 35.64 25.19 -15.57
C PRO A 254 35.03 26.55 -15.23
N LYS A 255 34.00 26.97 -15.99
CA LYS A 255 33.18 28.15 -15.72
C LYS A 255 32.36 27.94 -14.43
N ARG A 256 32.87 28.45 -13.31
CA ARG A 256 32.10 28.73 -12.09
C ARG A 256 31.05 29.79 -12.41
N SER A 257 29.79 29.57 -12.02
CA SER A 257 28.74 30.59 -12.00
C SER A 257 29.17 31.74 -11.07
N LEU A 258 29.04 32.98 -11.55
CA LEU A 258 29.34 34.18 -10.77
C LEU A 258 28.34 34.34 -9.62
N PRO A 259 28.78 34.72 -8.39
CA PRO A 259 27.88 34.99 -7.28
C PRO A 259 27.00 36.22 -7.57
N THR A 260 25.73 36.12 -7.21
CA THR A 260 24.72 37.17 -7.38
C THR A 260 24.96 38.33 -6.43
N CYS A 261 24.93 39.57 -6.94
CA CYS A 261 25.08 40.80 -6.17
C CYS A 261 23.76 41.20 -5.49
N LEU A 262 23.82 41.95 -4.37
CA LEU A 262 22.65 42.41 -3.60
C LEU A 262 21.72 43.38 -4.36
N CYS A 263 22.11 43.87 -5.55
CA CYS A 263 21.24 44.66 -6.44
C CYS A 263 20.42 43.82 -7.43
N GLY A 264 20.53 42.49 -7.42
CA GLY A 264 19.68 41.59 -8.20
C GLY A 264 20.09 41.34 -9.66
N SER A 265 21.28 41.77 -10.10
CA SER A 265 21.83 41.47 -11.44
C SER A 265 23.19 40.77 -11.36
N SER A 266 23.59 40.06 -12.43
CA SER A 266 24.88 39.36 -12.54
C SER A 266 25.94 40.23 -13.23
N HIS A 267 27.12 40.43 -12.64
CA HIS A 267 28.22 41.21 -13.22
C HIS A 267 29.57 40.49 -13.09
N LEU A 268 30.55 40.87 -13.93
CA LEU A 268 31.92 40.35 -13.89
C LEU A 268 32.76 41.02 -12.80
N PRO A 269 33.72 40.31 -12.17
CA PRO A 269 34.26 40.64 -10.85
C PRO A 269 35.30 41.78 -10.80
N TYR A 270 35.48 42.53 -11.89
CA TYR A 270 36.49 43.61 -11.97
C TYR A 270 35.92 45.05 -11.99
N PHE A 271 34.60 45.20 -11.84
CA PHE A 271 33.96 46.52 -11.72
C PHE A 271 33.21 46.67 -10.38
N SER A 272 33.86 46.33 -9.27
CA SER A 272 33.25 46.45 -7.92
C SER A 272 33.54 47.78 -7.22
N SER A 273 34.11 48.79 -7.88
CA SER A 273 34.50 50.05 -7.22
C SER A 273 33.77 51.29 -7.72
N SER A 274 32.63 51.18 -8.44
CA SER A 274 31.91 52.38 -8.89
C SER A 274 30.37 52.32 -8.86
N CYS A 275 29.75 51.29 -8.26
CA CYS A 275 28.28 51.19 -8.23
C CYS A 275 27.62 51.55 -6.89
N CYS A 276 28.36 52.04 -5.90
CA CYS A 276 27.79 52.55 -4.64
C CYS A 276 28.36 53.92 -4.29
N SER A 277 27.89 54.96 -4.97
CA SER A 277 27.91 56.34 -4.46
C SER A 277 26.58 56.99 -4.78
N ALA A 278 25.79 57.19 -3.72
CA ALA A 278 24.55 57.96 -3.58
C ALA A 278 23.42 57.69 -4.59
#